data_AF-A0A2G2ZR11-F1
#
_entry.id   AF-A0A2G2ZR11-F1
#
_cell.length_a   1.000
_cell.length_b   1.000
_cell.length_c   1.000
_cell.angle_alpha   90.00
_cell.angle_beta   90.00
_cell.angle_gamma   90.00
#
_symmetry.space_group_name_H-M   'P 1'
#
loop_
_entity.id
_entity.type
_entity.pdbx_description
1 polymer ?
#
loop_
_entity_poly.entity_id
_entity_poly.type
_entity_poly.pdbx_seq_one_letter_code
_entity_poly.pdbx_strand_id
1 'polypeptide(L)'
;MDVIDVDHYVVLNLPSGEKGSMLSQHDISKAYKKKALELHPDKRPNDPNAHLDFQKLKTSYDILKDEKLRKSYDDLVRRVEQHKSQRREHAAAAAAAAAPQEEEERRSASRKRKLDTARMHYCYYSREAYRRIARRRFNEEADRVPVKRYSIKVARRKLNKEAAQILSMYKRKKL
;
A
#
# COMPACT_ATOMS: atom_id res chain seq x y z
N MET A 1 -29.69 -8.83 -12.35
CA MET A 1 -29.63 -7.46 -11.77
C MET A 1 -30.46 -7.53 -10.52
N ASP A 2 -29.81 -7.66 -9.39
CA ASP A 2 -30.50 -7.81 -8.11
C ASP A 2 -31.22 -6.49 -7.80
N VAL A 3 -32.48 -6.60 -7.39
CA VAL A 3 -33.39 -5.47 -7.13
C VAL A 3 -32.82 -4.48 -6.10
N ILE A 4 -31.83 -4.91 -5.32
CA ILE A 4 -31.31 -4.26 -4.13
C ILE A 4 -30.19 -3.23 -4.44
N ASP A 5 -29.50 -3.35 -5.58
CA ASP A 5 -28.35 -2.48 -5.90
C ASP A 5 -28.74 -1.19 -6.64
N VAL A 6 -29.97 -1.09 -7.11
CA VAL A 6 -30.44 0.06 -7.91
C VAL A 6 -31.08 1.11 -7.00
N ASP A 7 -30.63 2.35 -7.13
CA ASP A 7 -31.26 3.46 -6.42
C ASP A 7 -32.62 3.84 -7.05
N HIS A 8 -33.70 3.38 -6.42
CA HIS A 8 -35.05 3.57 -6.94
C HIS A 8 -35.49 5.04 -6.99
N TYR A 9 -35.01 5.88 -6.07
CA TYR A 9 -35.36 7.30 -6.08
C TYR A 9 -34.69 8.02 -7.25
N VAL A 10 -33.42 7.70 -7.54
CA VAL A 10 -32.67 8.30 -8.65
C VAL A 10 -33.26 7.93 -10.00
N VAL A 11 -33.79 6.72 -10.17
CA VAL A 11 -34.47 6.31 -11.41
C VAL A 11 -35.70 7.19 -11.72
N LEU A 12 -36.41 7.64 -10.69
CA LEU A 12 -37.53 8.57 -10.80
C LEU A 12 -37.09 10.04 -10.83
N ASN A 13 -35.79 10.31 -10.81
CA ASN A 13 -35.18 11.64 -10.71
C ASN A 13 -35.59 12.39 -9.43
N LEU A 14 -35.67 11.64 -8.33
CA LEU A 14 -35.96 12.14 -6.98
C LEU A 14 -34.68 12.12 -6.13
N PRO A 15 -34.59 12.97 -5.08
CA PRO A 15 -33.48 12.91 -4.14
C PRO A 15 -33.47 11.55 -3.42
N SER A 16 -32.28 10.96 -3.31
CA SER A 16 -32.06 9.70 -2.58
C SER A 16 -31.72 9.94 -1.10
N GLY A 17 -31.65 8.85 -0.33
CA GLY A 17 -31.36 8.86 1.09
C GLY A 17 -32.53 9.37 1.95
N GLU A 18 -32.22 10.09 3.03
CA GLU A 18 -33.23 10.61 3.96
C GLU A 18 -34.24 11.52 3.27
N LYS A 19 -33.79 12.35 2.33
CA LYS A 19 -34.64 13.26 1.57
C LYS A 19 -35.65 12.51 0.69
N GLY A 20 -35.28 11.34 0.18
CA GLY A 20 -36.17 10.48 -0.61
C GLY A 20 -37.25 9.82 0.25
N SER A 21 -36.86 9.35 1.44
CA SER A 21 -37.78 8.74 2.40
C SER A 21 -38.85 9.72 2.92
N MET A 22 -38.55 11.03 2.94
CA MET A 22 -39.51 12.08 3.31
C MET A 22 -40.58 12.40 2.23
N LEU A 23 -40.46 11.88 1.01
CA LEU A 23 -41.39 12.19 -0.09
C LEU A 23 -42.75 11.51 0.10
N SER A 24 -43.83 12.21 -0.26
CA SER A 24 -45.17 11.63 -0.27
C SER A 24 -45.36 10.69 -1.48
N GLN A 25 -46.26 9.71 -1.34
CA GLN A 25 -46.67 8.83 -2.43
C GLN A 25 -47.20 9.61 -3.65
N HIS A 26 -47.79 10.78 -3.41
CA HIS A 26 -48.24 11.67 -4.47
C HIS A 26 -47.07 12.21 -5.29
N ASP A 27 -45.97 12.61 -4.65
CA ASP A 27 -44.80 13.18 -5.32
C ASP A 27 -44.07 12.11 -6.15
N ILE A 28 -43.96 10.90 -5.60
CA ILE A 28 -43.41 9.73 -6.29
C ILE A 28 -44.24 9.39 -7.52
N SER A 29 -45.57 9.37 -7.39
CA SER A 29 -46.49 9.09 -8.51
C SER A 29 -46.43 10.18 -9.58
N LYS A 30 -46.27 11.45 -9.19
CA LYS A 30 -46.11 12.57 -10.11
C LYS A 30 -44.79 12.46 -10.90
N ALA A 31 -43.70 12.14 -10.22
CA ALA A 31 -42.39 11.94 -10.85
C ALA A 31 -42.40 10.76 -11.83
N TYR A 32 -42.99 9.63 -11.43
CA TYR A 32 -43.14 8.47 -12.31
C TYR A 32 -43.91 8.81 -13.59
N LYS A 33 -45.06 9.48 -13.49
CA LYS A 33 -45.85 9.88 -14.67
C LYS A 33 -45.05 10.76 -15.63
N LYS A 34 -44.31 11.73 -15.10
CA LYS A 34 -43.44 12.59 -15.92
C LYS A 34 -42.36 11.77 -16.64
N LYS A 35 -41.68 10.88 -15.91
CA LYS A 35 -40.59 10.07 -16.46
C LYS A 35 -41.07 8.99 -17.43
N ALA A 36 -42.24 8.41 -17.20
CA ALA A 36 -42.84 7.41 -18.08
C ALA A 36 -43.17 8.01 -19.46
N LEU A 37 -43.58 9.28 -19.51
CA LEU A 37 -43.81 9.98 -20.78
C LEU A 37 -42.53 10.31 -21.53
N GLU A 38 -41.40 10.48 -20.84
CA GLU A 38 -40.08 10.72 -21.42
C GLU A 38 -39.44 9.42 -21.94
N LEU A 39 -39.57 8.32 -21.17
CA LEU A 39 -38.94 7.03 -21.44
C LEU A 39 -39.84 6.04 -22.19
N HIS A 40 -41.02 6.46 -22.67
CA HIS A 40 -41.95 5.56 -23.36
C HIS A 40 -41.34 4.98 -24.64
N PRO A 41 -41.43 3.66 -24.89
CA PRO A 41 -40.87 3.03 -26.09
C PRO A 41 -41.43 3.62 -27.40
N ASP A 42 -42.73 3.96 -27.44
CA ASP A 42 -43.34 4.58 -28.63
C ASP A 42 -42.70 5.92 -29.03
N LYS A 43 -42.16 6.68 -28.07
CA LYS A 43 -41.49 7.95 -28.35
C LYS A 43 -39.99 7.78 -28.65
N ARG A 44 -39.42 6.61 -28.35
CA ARG A 44 -38.01 6.26 -28.57
C ARG A 44 -37.89 4.99 -29.43
N PRO A 45 -38.50 4.92 -30.62
CA PRO A 45 -38.49 3.69 -31.44
C PRO A 45 -37.09 3.31 -31.94
N ASN A 46 -36.16 4.27 -32.01
CA ASN A 46 -34.79 4.06 -32.49
C ASN A 46 -33.82 3.65 -31.39
N ASP A 47 -34.25 3.61 -30.13
CA ASP A 47 -33.37 3.31 -29.00
C ASP A 47 -33.57 1.85 -28.54
N PRO A 48 -32.57 0.98 -28.70
CA PRO A 48 -32.68 -0.42 -28.29
C PRO A 48 -32.84 -0.59 -26.77
N ASN A 49 -32.46 0.42 -25.98
CA ASN A 49 -32.57 0.40 -24.52
C ASN A 49 -33.90 0.95 -24.01
N ALA A 50 -34.76 1.51 -24.86
CA ALA A 50 -36.01 2.15 -24.42
C ALA A 50 -36.90 1.21 -23.58
N HIS A 51 -36.98 -0.07 -23.98
CA HIS A 51 -37.74 -1.08 -23.24
C HIS A 51 -37.13 -1.36 -21.87
N LEU A 52 -35.79 -1.50 -21.80
CA LEU A 52 -35.07 -1.78 -20.55
C LEU A 52 -35.17 -0.60 -19.57
N ASP A 53 -35.04 0.63 -20.07
CA ASP A 53 -35.17 1.84 -19.25
C ASP A 53 -36.58 1.97 -18.68
N PHE A 54 -37.60 1.71 -19.51
CA PHE A 54 -38.99 1.74 -19.07
C PHE A 54 -39.30 0.64 -18.06
N GLN A 55 -38.74 -0.56 -18.24
CA GLN A 55 -38.85 -1.66 -17.29
C GLN A 55 -38.21 -1.29 -15.94
N LYS A 56 -36.99 -0.73 -15.95
CA LYS A 56 -36.32 -0.23 -14.74
C LYS A 56 -37.15 0.84 -14.03
N LEU A 57 -37.71 1.79 -14.77
CA LEU A 57 -38.58 2.82 -14.22
C LEU A 57 -39.81 2.22 -13.53
N LYS A 58 -40.46 1.26 -14.19
CA LYS A 58 -41.64 0.57 -13.66
C LYS A 58 -41.31 -0.20 -12.38
N THR A 59 -40.24 -1.00 -12.39
CA THR A 59 -39.80 -1.77 -11.21
C THR A 59 -39.48 -0.86 -10.03
N SER A 60 -38.78 0.26 -10.24
CA SER A 60 -38.51 1.23 -9.18
C SER A 60 -39.79 1.86 -8.63
N TYR A 61 -40.76 2.19 -9.48
CA TYR A 61 -42.04 2.70 -9.01
C TYR A 61 -42.83 1.67 -8.20
N ASP A 62 -42.88 0.41 -8.63
CA ASP A 62 -43.60 -0.65 -7.92
C ASP A 62 -43.05 -0.86 -6.51
N ILE A 63 -41.73 -0.75 -6.32
CA ILE A 63 -41.05 -0.87 -5.01
C ILE A 63 -41.35 0.34 -4.12
N LEU A 64 -41.31 1.56 -4.68
CA LEU A 64 -41.56 2.78 -3.92
C LEU A 64 -43.05 3.00 -3.61
N LYS A 65 -43.93 2.42 -4.42
CA LYS A 65 -45.39 2.47 -4.24
C LYS A 65 -45.85 1.59 -3.08
N ASP A 66 -45.27 0.41 -2.91
CA ASP A 66 -45.58 -0.47 -1.78
C ASP A 66 -44.85 0.03 -0.52
N GLU A 67 -45.62 0.43 0.49
CA GLU A 67 -45.08 0.93 1.75
C GLU A 67 -44.16 -0.06 2.47
N LYS A 68 -44.44 -1.37 2.37
CA LYS A 68 -43.60 -2.40 3.01
C LYS A 68 -42.25 -2.51 2.33
N LEU A 69 -42.26 -2.56 0.99
CA LEU A 69 -41.03 -2.63 0.19
C LEU A 69 -40.22 -1.34 0.34
N ARG A 70 -40.88 -0.17 0.26
CA ARG A 70 -40.25 1.14 0.49
C ARG A 70 -39.58 1.21 1.86
N LYS A 71 -40.27 0.79 2.93
CA LYS A 71 -39.68 0.79 4.27
C LYS A 71 -38.45 -0.10 4.36
N SER A 72 -38.50 -1.30 3.78
CA SER A 72 -37.36 -2.22 3.77
C SER A 72 -36.15 -1.66 3.01
N TYR A 73 -36.41 -0.96 1.90
CA TYR A 73 -35.39 -0.28 1.12
C TYR A 73 -34.79 0.90 1.89
N ASP A 74 -35.62 1.77 2.46
CA ASP A 74 -35.17 2.92 3.25
C ASP A 74 -34.33 2.47 4.47
N ASP A 75 -34.73 1.38 5.14
CA ASP A 75 -33.97 0.80 6.25
C ASP A 75 -32.61 0.26 5.80
N LEU A 76 -32.54 -0.36 4.63
CA LEU A 76 -31.28 -0.82 4.04
C LEU A 76 -30.35 0.35 3.72
N VAL A 77 -30.87 1.38 3.05
CA VAL A 77 -30.11 2.59 2.69
C VAL A 77 -29.54 3.24 3.95
N ARG A 78 -30.34 3.36 5.02
CA ARG A 78 -29.89 3.89 6.31
C ARG A 78 -28.76 3.04 6.91
N ARG A 79 -28.86 1.72 6.92
CA ARG A 79 -27.80 0.83 7.43
C ARG A 79 -26.52 0.94 6.62
N VAL A 80 -26.63 1.00 5.29
CA VAL A 80 -25.47 1.15 4.40
C VAL A 80 -24.77 2.48 4.69
N GLU A 81 -25.52 3.56 4.88
CA GLU A 81 -24.95 4.87 5.18
C GLU A 81 -24.28 4.92 6.56
N GLN A 82 -24.88 4.30 7.58
CA GLN A 82 -24.27 4.12 8.90
C GLN A 82 -22.97 3.31 8.82
N HIS A 83 -22.94 2.24 8.03
CA HIS A 83 -21.73 1.44 7.88
C HIS A 83 -20.64 2.21 7.12
N LYS A 84 -21.01 3.03 6.12
CA LYS A 84 -20.07 3.92 5.42
C LYS A 84 -19.50 5.00 6.35
N SER A 85 -20.31 5.61 7.20
CA SER A 85 -19.85 6.62 8.17
C SER A 85 -18.89 6.00 9.19
N GLN A 86 -19.25 4.87 9.79
CA GLN A 86 -18.39 4.12 10.70
C GLN A 86 -17.07 3.73 10.04
N ARG A 87 -17.10 3.21 8.80
CA ARG A 87 -15.87 2.89 8.07
C ARG A 87 -14.99 4.11 7.83
N ARG A 88 -15.59 5.27 7.52
CA ARG A 88 -14.86 6.52 7.32
C ARG A 88 -14.23 7.02 8.63
N GLU A 89 -14.95 6.92 9.74
CA GLU A 89 -14.46 7.25 11.08
C GLU A 89 -13.32 6.32 11.50
N HIS A 90 -13.50 5.00 11.37
CA HIS A 90 -12.46 4.02 11.65
C HIS A 90 -11.23 4.19 10.75
N ALA A 91 -11.41 4.49 9.46
CA ALA A 91 -10.31 4.78 8.55
C ALA A 91 -9.57 6.07 8.94
N ALA A 92 -10.30 7.12 9.31
CA ALA A 92 -9.71 8.37 9.79
C ALA A 92 -8.96 8.17 11.12
N ALA A 93 -9.53 7.41 12.06
CA ALA A 93 -8.89 7.05 13.32
C ALA A 93 -7.63 6.19 13.11
N ALA A 94 -7.69 5.21 12.20
CA ALA A 94 -6.53 4.39 11.83
C ALA A 94 -5.41 5.24 11.19
N ALA A 95 -5.76 6.16 10.28
CA ALA A 95 -4.80 7.09 9.69
C ALA A 95 -4.18 8.03 10.73
N ALA A 96 -4.98 8.54 11.68
CA ALA A 96 -4.51 9.38 12.77
C ALA A 96 -3.60 8.60 13.75
N ALA A 97 -3.89 7.32 14.02
CA ALA A 97 -3.07 6.46 14.86
C ALA A 97 -1.74 6.06 14.19
N ALA A 98 -1.71 5.96 12.86
CA ALA A 98 -0.50 5.64 12.10
C ALA A 98 0.50 6.82 12.02
N ALA A 99 0.02 8.07 12.06
CA ALA A 99 0.86 9.27 11.97
C ALA A 99 1.98 9.36 13.03
N PRO A 100 1.73 9.16 14.34
CA PRO A 100 2.80 9.18 15.35
C PRO A 100 3.77 7.99 15.24
N GLN A 101 3.28 6.82 14.79
CA GLN A 101 4.14 5.65 14.59
C GLN A 101 5.13 5.86 13.44
N GLU A 102 4.69 6.45 12.32
CA GLU A 102 5.59 6.80 11.22
C GLU A 102 6.66 7.81 11.61
N GLU A 103 6.34 8.80 12.43
CA GLU A 103 7.32 9.79 12.88
C GLU A 103 8.37 9.16 13.80
N GLU A 104 7.96 8.29 14.73
CA GLU A 104 8.88 7.56 15.60
C GLU A 104 9.74 6.54 14.83
N GLU A 105 9.18 5.88 13.81
CA GLU A 105 9.94 5.04 12.88
C GLU A 105 10.95 5.85 12.08
N ARG A 106 10.59 7.04 11.59
CA ARG A 106 11.55 7.94 10.90
C ARG A 106 12.66 8.43 11.85
N ARG A 107 12.31 8.77 13.09
CA ARG A 107 13.26 9.19 14.14
C ARG A 107 14.20 8.03 14.53
N SER A 108 13.67 6.83 14.72
CA SER A 108 14.45 5.63 15.07
C SER A 108 15.32 5.16 13.90
N ALA A 109 14.84 5.25 12.66
CA ALA A 109 15.63 5.00 11.45
C ALA A 109 16.81 5.99 11.30
N SER A 110 16.60 7.27 11.61
CA SER A 110 17.67 8.29 11.62
C SER A 110 18.74 7.98 12.69
N ARG A 111 18.33 7.61 13.91
CA ARG A 111 19.24 7.17 14.97
C ARG A 111 20.04 5.92 14.56
N LYS A 112 19.37 4.93 13.96
CA LYS A 112 20.00 3.70 13.46
C LYS A 112 21.05 4.00 12.39
N ARG A 113 20.75 4.87 11.41
CA ARG A 113 21.72 5.30 10.39
C ARG A 113 22.95 5.95 10.98
N LYS A 114 22.79 6.85 11.96
CA LYS A 114 23.92 7.48 12.66
C LYS A 114 24.78 6.45 13.38
N LEU A 115 24.15 5.48 14.04
CA LEU A 115 24.82 4.38 14.73
C LEU A 115 25.55 3.45 13.74
N ASP A 116 24.93 3.12 12.62
CA ASP A 116 25.51 2.29 11.55
C ASP A 116 26.71 2.99 10.92
N THR A 117 26.64 4.30 10.66
CA THR A 117 27.78 5.09 10.20
C THR A 117 28.90 5.14 11.24
N ALA A 118 28.58 5.35 12.51
CA ALA A 118 29.57 5.32 13.60
C ALA A 118 30.23 3.94 13.74
N ARG A 119 29.43 2.86 13.62
CA ARG A 119 29.89 1.48 13.63
C ARG A 119 30.79 1.18 12.43
N MET A 120 30.44 1.68 11.25
CA MET A 120 31.26 1.59 10.04
C MET A 120 32.59 2.33 10.20
N HIS A 121 32.57 3.55 10.74
CA HIS A 121 33.78 4.31 11.03
C HIS A 121 34.67 3.61 12.04
N TYR A 122 34.08 3.07 13.12
CA TYR A 122 34.82 2.29 14.11
C TYR A 122 35.48 1.04 13.49
N CYS A 123 34.76 0.30 12.64
CA CYS A 123 35.29 -0.84 11.88
C CYS A 123 36.44 -0.43 10.92
N TYR A 124 36.33 0.73 10.27
CA TYR A 124 37.36 1.26 9.39
C TYR A 124 38.63 1.65 10.15
N TYR A 125 38.51 2.49 11.19
CA TYR A 125 39.65 2.97 11.97
C TYR A 125 40.34 1.82 12.72
N SER A 126 39.59 0.86 13.26
CA SER A 126 40.17 -0.34 13.88
C SER A 126 40.93 -1.21 12.89
N ARG A 127 40.43 -1.39 11.65
CA ARG A 127 41.11 -2.16 10.59
C ARG A 127 42.38 -1.48 10.08
N GLU A 128 42.40 -0.15 9.96
CA GLU A 128 43.61 0.61 9.63
C GLU A 128 44.63 0.64 10.76
N ALA A 129 44.17 0.78 12.01
CA ALA A 129 45.01 0.69 13.20
C ALA A 129 45.66 -0.70 13.31
N TYR A 130 44.90 -1.79 13.14
CA TYR A 130 45.44 -3.15 13.11
C TYR A 130 46.42 -3.37 11.95
N ARG A 131 46.14 -2.86 10.74
CA ARG A 131 47.08 -2.91 9.61
C ARG A 131 48.37 -2.14 9.89
N ARG A 132 48.30 -0.97 10.52
CA ARG A 132 49.48 -0.16 10.88
C ARG A 132 50.31 -0.81 11.99
N ILE A 133 49.65 -1.32 13.03
CA ILE A 133 50.30 -2.06 14.13
C ILE A 133 50.94 -3.34 13.59
N ALA A 134 50.24 -4.10 12.74
CA ALA A 134 50.78 -5.30 12.11
C ALA A 134 51.95 -5.01 11.16
N ARG A 135 51.91 -3.91 10.39
CA ARG A 135 53.04 -3.48 9.53
C ARG A 135 54.25 -3.02 10.34
N ARG A 136 54.06 -2.27 11.44
CA ARG A 136 55.16 -1.86 12.31
C ARG A 136 55.84 -3.08 12.94
N ARG A 137 55.06 -4.01 13.49
CA ARG A 137 55.60 -5.28 14.02
C ARG A 137 56.35 -6.08 12.94
N PHE A 138 55.79 -6.20 11.74
CA PHE A 138 56.44 -6.91 10.64
C PHE A 138 57.76 -6.25 10.20
N ASN A 139 57.84 -4.92 10.21
CA ASN A 139 59.06 -4.18 9.88
C ASN A 139 60.11 -4.25 11.00
N GLU A 140 59.72 -4.11 12.27
CA GLU A 140 60.62 -4.28 13.43
C GLU A 140 61.22 -5.70 13.47
N GLU A 141 60.43 -6.70 13.09
CA GLU A 141 60.87 -8.09 13.01
C GLU A 141 61.74 -8.34 11.75
N ALA A 142 61.48 -7.63 10.65
CA ALA A 142 62.34 -7.66 9.46
C ALA A 142 63.69 -6.94 9.67
N ASP A 143 63.73 -5.88 10.46
CA ASP A 143 64.95 -5.11 10.76
C ASP A 143 65.86 -5.83 11.77
N ARG A 144 65.34 -6.78 12.55
CA ARG A 144 66.14 -7.68 13.42
C ARG A 144 66.90 -8.77 12.64
N VAL A 145 66.59 -8.98 11.36
CA VAL A 145 67.26 -9.98 10.54
C VAL A 145 68.39 -9.29 9.76
N PRO A 146 69.67 -9.67 9.94
CA PRO A 146 70.78 -9.00 9.26
C PRO A 146 70.72 -9.26 7.76
N VAL A 147 70.43 -8.22 6.98
CA VAL A 147 70.20 -8.32 5.53
C VAL A 147 71.54 -8.41 4.78
N LYS A 148 72.03 -9.61 4.46
CA LYS A 148 72.89 -9.78 3.27
C LYS A 148 72.01 -9.43 2.06
N ARG A 149 72.45 -8.45 1.25
CA ARG A 149 71.78 -7.92 0.04
C ARG A 149 71.38 -9.05 -0.92
N TYR A 150 70.26 -9.71 -0.64
CA TYR A 150 69.58 -10.60 -1.55
C TYR A 150 68.40 -9.80 -2.11
N SER A 151 68.44 -9.55 -3.42
CA SER A 151 67.53 -8.62 -4.08
C SER A 151 66.08 -8.83 -3.65
N ILE A 152 65.43 -7.75 -3.22
CA ILE A 152 64.04 -7.69 -2.72
C ILE A 152 63.06 -8.38 -3.69
N LYS A 153 63.40 -8.47 -4.98
CA LYS A 153 62.64 -9.17 -6.02
C LYS A 153 62.59 -10.70 -5.83
N VAL A 154 63.64 -11.33 -5.32
CA VAL A 154 63.71 -12.79 -5.12
C VAL A 154 62.96 -13.20 -3.86
N ALA A 155 63.11 -12.46 -2.76
CA ALA A 155 62.37 -12.70 -1.52
C ALA A 155 60.85 -12.54 -1.73
N ARG A 156 60.44 -11.48 -2.46
CA ARG A 156 59.03 -11.22 -2.79
C ARG A 156 58.41 -12.32 -3.67
N ARG A 157 59.19 -12.93 -4.58
CA ARG A 157 58.73 -14.07 -5.40
C ARG A 157 58.56 -15.35 -4.57
N LYS A 158 59.43 -15.61 -3.60
CA LYS A 158 59.30 -16.77 -2.70
C LYS A 158 58.09 -16.63 -1.77
N LEU A 159 57.93 -15.46 -1.15
CA LEU A 159 56.80 -15.16 -0.27
C LEU A 159 55.44 -15.26 -0.98
N ASN A 160 55.36 -14.80 -2.24
CA ASN A 160 54.12 -14.91 -3.01
C ASN A 160 53.79 -16.36 -3.42
N LYS A 161 54.79 -17.23 -3.61
CA LYS A 161 54.58 -18.67 -3.86
C LYS A 161 54.09 -19.39 -2.60
N GLU A 162 54.68 -19.11 -1.45
CA GLU A 162 54.28 -19.71 -0.17
C GLU A 162 52.88 -19.24 0.27
N ALA A 163 52.57 -17.95 0.11
CA ALA A 163 51.24 -17.42 0.40
C ALA A 163 50.15 -18.06 -0.47
N ALA A 164 50.43 -18.32 -1.75
CA ALA A 164 49.51 -19.04 -2.64
C ALA A 164 49.32 -20.51 -2.21
N GLN A 165 50.36 -21.16 -1.72
CA GLN A 165 50.31 -22.55 -1.28
C GLN A 165 49.50 -22.71 0.01
N ILE A 166 49.67 -21.80 0.98
CA ILE A 166 48.90 -21.76 2.23
C ILE A 166 47.42 -21.48 1.96
N LEU A 167 47.10 -20.53 1.09
CA LEU A 167 45.71 -20.26 0.65
C LEU A 167 45.08 -21.48 -0.04
N SER A 168 45.86 -22.26 -0.80
CA SER A 168 45.39 -23.51 -1.41
C SER A 168 45.12 -24.62 -0.40
N MET A 169 45.88 -24.66 0.71
CA MET A 169 45.65 -25.61 1.80
C MET A 169 44.42 -25.24 2.64
N TYR A 170 44.23 -23.95 2.94
CA TYR A 170 43.04 -23.48 3.66
C TYR A 170 41.73 -23.66 2.88
N LYS A 171 41.76 -23.52 1.55
CA LYS A 171 40.60 -23.83 0.70
C LYS A 171 40.26 -25.33 0.66
N ARG A 172 41.25 -26.21 0.82
CA ARG A 172 41.05 -27.66 0.85
C ARG A 172 40.54 -28.20 2.19
N LYS A 173 40.83 -27.53 3.31
CA LYS A 173 40.39 -27.91 4.66
C LYS A 173 38.97 -27.45 5.04
N LYS A 174 38.29 -26.73 4.14
CA LYS A 174 36.95 -26.14 4.37
C LYS A 174 35.86 -26.75 3.46
N LEU A 175 36.17 -27.88 2.82
CA LEU A 175 35.27 -28.90 2.27
C LEU A 175 35.38 -30.12 3.18
#